data_AF-A0A3R9Q0G2-F1
#
_entry.id   AF-A0A3R9Q0G2-F1
#
_cell.length_a   1.000
_cell.length_b   1.000
_cell.length_c   1.000
_cell.angle_alpha   90.00
_cell.angle_beta   90.00
_cell.angle_gamma   90.00
#
_symmetry.space_group_name_H-M   'P 1'
#
loop_
_entity.id
_entity.type
_entity.pdbx_description
1 polymer ?
#
loop_
_entity_poly.entity_id
_entity_poly.type
_entity_poly.pdbx_seq_one_letter_code
_entity_poly.pdbx_strand_id
1 'polypeptide(L)'
;MIDVNLINGIALAFEGDAVYSMYIRRHLILKGMTKPNKLHQEATKYVSAKAQARLIALMLEEQVLTEKEEEIYKRGRNTNSHTKAKNADVVTYRMSTGFEAVMGYLHLTENLERLETIISWCIQKVEG
;
A
#
# COMPACT_ATOMS: atom_id res chain seq x y z
N MET A 1 -13.04 6.09 21.85
CA MET A 1 -12.48 6.10 20.48
C MET A 1 -11.18 5.31 20.52
N ILE A 2 -10.89 4.47 19.53
CA ILE A 2 -9.64 3.68 19.48
C ILE A 2 -8.51 4.61 19.04
N ASP A 3 -7.36 4.57 19.72
CA ASP A 3 -6.16 5.29 19.27
C ASP A 3 -5.51 4.51 18.11
N VAL A 4 -5.54 5.11 16.93
CA VAL A 4 -4.99 4.53 15.69
C VAL A 4 -3.50 4.24 15.82
N ASN A 5 -2.77 5.02 16.62
CA ASN A 5 -1.33 4.81 16.82
C ASN A 5 -1.01 3.50 17.54
N LEU A 6 -1.99 2.88 18.22
CA LEU A 6 -1.85 1.61 18.93
C LEU A 6 -2.34 0.41 18.11
N ILE A 7 -2.93 0.64 16.94
CA ILE A 7 -3.40 -0.44 16.07
C ILE A 7 -2.19 -1.23 15.53
N ASN A 8 -2.33 -2.55 15.53
CA ASN A 8 -1.29 -3.45 15.05
C ASN A 8 -1.14 -3.39 13.51
N GLY A 9 0.04 -3.76 13.02
CA GLY A 9 0.39 -3.64 11.61
C GLY A 9 -0.53 -4.41 10.65
N ILE A 10 -1.01 -5.60 11.03
CA ILE A 10 -1.93 -6.39 10.20
C ILE A 10 -3.29 -5.69 10.06
N ALA A 11 -3.84 -5.14 11.15
CA ALA A 11 -5.12 -4.44 11.10
C ALA A 11 -5.02 -3.16 10.25
N LEU A 12 -3.92 -2.42 10.33
CA LEU A 12 -3.67 -1.28 9.44
C LEU A 12 -3.54 -1.74 7.98
N ALA A 13 -2.81 -2.82 7.72
CA ALA A 13 -2.65 -3.35 6.37
C ALA A 13 -3.97 -3.82 5.76
N PHE A 14 -4.83 -4.45 6.58
CA PHE A 14 -6.16 -4.87 6.15
C PHE A 14 -7.00 -3.69 5.63
N GLU A 15 -7.00 -2.57 6.35
CA GLU A 15 -7.66 -1.34 5.90
C GLU A 15 -7.00 -0.76 4.65
N GLY A 16 -5.67 -0.68 4.67
CA GLY A 16 -4.89 -0.08 3.60
C GLY A 16 -4.98 -0.79 2.25
N ASP A 17 -5.10 -2.12 2.23
CA ASP A 17 -5.34 -2.89 0.99
C ASP A 17 -6.64 -2.45 0.31
N ALA A 18 -7.73 -2.35 1.10
CA ALA A 18 -9.03 -1.93 0.60
C ALA A 18 -8.99 -0.49 0.08
N VAL A 19 -8.40 0.42 0.86
CA VAL A 19 -8.24 1.84 0.51
C VAL A 19 -7.44 2.00 -0.78
N TYR A 20 -6.23 1.44 -0.83
CA TYR A 20 -5.37 1.57 -2.01
C TYR A 20 -6.02 0.95 -3.25
N SER A 21 -6.61 -0.24 -3.11
CA SER A 21 -7.35 -0.89 -4.20
C SER A 21 -8.52 -0.04 -4.72
N MET A 22 -9.26 0.63 -3.84
CA MET A 22 -10.34 1.53 -4.23
C MET A 22 -9.82 2.71 -5.07
N TYR A 23 -8.76 3.39 -4.64
CA TYR A 23 -8.18 4.52 -5.37
C TYR A 23 -7.67 4.11 -6.75
N ILE A 24 -6.96 2.97 -6.85
CA ILE A 24 -6.48 2.47 -8.14
C ILE A 24 -7.65 2.12 -9.07
N ARG A 25 -8.69 1.46 -8.57
CA ARG A 25 -9.88 1.15 -9.39
C ARG A 25 -10.55 2.43 -9.89
N ARG A 26 -10.69 3.43 -9.03
CA ARG A 26 -11.25 4.74 -9.38
C ARG A 26 -10.41 5.43 -10.46
N HIS A 27 -9.09 5.47 -10.30
CA HIS A 27 -8.16 6.03 -11.29
C HIS A 27 -8.33 5.38 -12.67
N LEU A 28 -8.34 4.04 -12.74
CA LEU A 28 -8.50 3.33 -14.01
C LEU A 28 -9.86 3.59 -14.67
N ILE A 29 -10.94 3.62 -13.88
CA ILE A 29 -12.28 3.94 -14.38
C ILE A 29 -12.33 5.37 -14.93
N LEU A 30 -11.75 6.34 -14.21
CA LEU A 30 -11.69 7.74 -14.63
C LEU A 30 -10.80 7.96 -15.86
N LYS A 31 -9.83 7.06 -16.13
CA LYS A 31 -9.09 6.99 -17.40
C LYS A 31 -9.91 6.39 -18.56
N GLY A 32 -11.18 6.07 -18.35
CA GLY A 32 -12.08 5.54 -19.38
C GLY A 32 -12.02 4.02 -19.56
N MET A 33 -11.38 3.30 -18.64
CA MET A 33 -11.36 1.84 -18.71
C MET A 33 -12.65 1.22 -18.20
N THR A 34 -13.33 0.45 -19.05
CA THR A 34 -14.65 -0.15 -18.74
C THR A 34 -14.71 -1.66 -18.90
N LYS A 35 -13.72 -2.28 -19.56
CA LYS A 35 -13.71 -3.74 -19.81
C LYS A 35 -13.20 -4.49 -18.58
N PRO A 36 -13.98 -5.40 -17.95
CA PRO A 36 -13.61 -6.05 -16.68
C PRO A 36 -12.26 -6.75 -16.69
N ASN A 37 -11.97 -7.56 -17.72
CA ASN A 37 -10.70 -8.28 -17.81
C ASN A 37 -9.50 -7.32 -17.91
N LYS A 38 -9.66 -6.21 -18.64
CA LYS A 38 -8.60 -5.19 -18.75
C LYS A 38 -8.43 -4.44 -17.43
N LEU A 39 -9.52 -4.09 -16.75
CA LEU A 39 -9.47 -3.44 -15.44
C LEU A 39 -8.69 -4.29 -14.42
N HIS A 40 -8.97 -5.59 -14.36
CA HIS A 40 -8.27 -6.48 -13.43
C HIS A 40 -6.77 -6.60 -13.76
N GLN A 41 -6.44 -6.78 -15.05
CA GLN A 41 -5.06 -6.87 -15.52
C GLN A 41 -4.27 -5.58 -15.24
N GLU A 42 -4.85 -4.41 -15.52
CA GLU A 42 -4.21 -3.13 -15.25
C GLU A 42 -4.09 -2.87 -13.75
N ALA A 43 -5.14 -3.10 -12.95
CA ALA A 43 -5.08 -2.92 -11.50
C ALA A 43 -3.95 -3.75 -10.85
N THR A 44 -3.71 -4.97 -11.34
CA THR A 44 -2.65 -5.87 -10.82
C THR A 44 -1.25 -5.24 -10.90
N LYS A 45 -1.01 -4.33 -11.86
CA LYS A 45 0.26 -3.61 -11.98
C LYS A 45 0.53 -2.67 -10.80
N TYR A 46 -0.52 -2.24 -10.10
CA TYR A 46 -0.45 -1.37 -8.93
C TYR A 46 -0.57 -2.15 -7.63
N VAL A 47 -1.54 -3.07 -7.55
CA VAL A 47 -1.99 -3.64 -6.26
C VAL A 47 -1.35 -4.98 -5.92
N SER A 48 -0.60 -5.61 -6.83
CA SER A 48 0.08 -6.87 -6.51
C SER A 48 1.16 -6.67 -5.43
N ALA A 49 1.40 -7.68 -4.59
CA ALA A 49 2.44 -7.62 -3.55
C ALA A 49 3.83 -7.24 -4.13
N LYS A 50 4.16 -7.73 -5.33
CA LYS A 50 5.40 -7.34 -6.03
C LYS A 50 5.42 -5.87 -6.42
N ALA A 51 4.30 -5.31 -6.87
CA ALA A 51 4.21 -3.90 -7.21
C ALA A 51 4.33 -3.02 -5.96
N GLN A 52 3.57 -3.33 -4.91
CA GLN A 52 3.63 -2.61 -3.65
C GLN A 52 5.03 -2.68 -3.00
N ALA A 53 5.67 -3.85 -3.02
CA ALA A 53 7.04 -4.02 -2.52
C ALA A 53 8.07 -3.17 -3.30
N ARG A 54 7.92 -3.04 -4.63
CA ARG A 54 8.76 -2.12 -5.42
C ARG A 54 8.50 -0.66 -5.07
N LEU A 55 7.23 -0.27 -4.97
CA LEU A 55 6.83 1.11 -4.66
C LEU A 55 7.37 1.55 -3.31
N ILE A 56 7.22 0.74 -2.26
CA ILE A 56 7.72 1.11 -0.93
C ILE A 56 9.25 1.14 -0.88
N ALA A 57 9.95 0.30 -1.65
CA ALA A 57 11.40 0.37 -1.76
C ALA A 57 11.85 1.70 -2.36
N LEU A 58 11.21 2.14 -3.44
CA LEU A 58 11.46 3.44 -4.06
C LEU A 58 11.11 4.61 -3.14
N MET A 59 10.01 4.53 -2.37
CA MET A 59 9.66 5.57 -1.40
C MET A 59 10.73 5.73 -0.30
N LEU A 60 11.34 4.63 0.15
CA LEU A 60 12.41 4.66 1.14
C LEU A 60 13.70 5.23 0.54
N GLU A 61 14.02 4.87 -0.71
CA GLU A 61 15.18 5.40 -1.43
C GLU A 61 15.07 6.90 -1.68
N GLU A 62 13.89 7.35 -2.13
CA GLU A 62 13.60 8.75 -2.46
C GLU A 62 13.19 9.59 -1.24
N GLN A 63 13.22 9.02 -0.02
CA GLN A 63 12.82 9.69 1.23
C GLN A 63 11.43 10.34 1.16
N VAL A 64 10.49 9.65 0.51
CA VAL A 64 9.12 10.12 0.32
C VAL A 64 8.35 10.10 1.64
N LEU A 65 8.63 9.11 2.50
CA LEU A 65 7.95 8.92 3.78
C LEU A 65 8.51 9.82 4.87
N THR A 66 7.63 10.28 5.75
CA THR A 66 8.00 10.88 7.02
C THR A 66 8.50 9.81 8.00
N GLU A 67 9.19 10.23 9.06
CA GLU A 67 9.66 9.32 10.13
C GLU A 67 8.52 8.50 10.73
N LYS A 68 7.34 9.11 10.91
CA LYS A 68 6.16 8.42 11.45
C LYS A 68 5.63 7.36 10.49
N GLU A 69 5.55 7.68 9.20
CA GLU A 69 5.11 6.73 8.17
C GLU A 69 6.10 5.56 8.04
N GLU A 70 7.40 5.80 8.16
CA GLU A 70 8.41 4.74 8.22
C GLU A 70 8.25 3.83 9.45
N GLU A 71 7.91 4.39 10.62
CA GLU A 71 7.62 3.61 11.83
C GLU A 71 6.44 2.66 11.59
N ILE A 72 5.37 3.17 10.98
CA ILE A 72 4.18 2.37 10.62
C ILE A 72 4.52 1.30 9.59
N TYR A 73 5.31 1.64 8.56
CA TYR A 73 5.82 0.68 7.59
C TYR A 73 6.58 -0.47 8.28
N LYS A 74 7.53 -0.14 9.17
CA LYS A 74 8.31 -1.13 9.91
C LYS A 74 7.41 -2.02 10.77
N ARG A 75 6.36 -1.46 11.38
CA ARG A 75 5.36 -2.19 12.16
C ARG A 75 4.59 -3.19 11.30
N GLY A 76 4.08 -2.77 10.14
CA GLY A 76 3.42 -3.67 9.18
C GLY A 76 4.35 -4.79 8.72
N ARG A 77 5.55 -4.41 8.24
CA ARG A 77 6.55 -5.32 7.69
C ARG A 77 7.02 -6.40 8.66
N ASN A 78 7.13 -6.06 9.95
CA ASN A 78 7.62 -6.98 10.96
C ASN A 78 6.52 -7.85 11.57
N THR A 79 5.27 -7.77 11.08
CA THR A 79 4.21 -8.62 11.61
C THR A 79 4.43 -10.07 11.18
N ASN A 80 4.40 -10.99 12.15
CA ASN A 80 4.67 -12.40 11.91
C ASN A 80 3.58 -13.04 11.06
N SER A 81 3.88 -13.32 9.78
CA SER A 81 3.05 -14.18 8.95
C SER A 81 3.46 -15.64 9.19
N HIS A 82 2.54 -16.48 9.69
CA HIS A 82 2.73 -17.93 9.83
C HIS A 82 2.67 -18.65 8.45
N THR A 83 3.36 -18.13 7.43
CA THR A 83 3.25 -18.62 6.06
C THR A 83 4.46 -19.46 5.65
N LYS A 84 4.22 -20.69 5.16
CA LYS A 84 5.21 -21.63 4.60
C LYS A 84 5.73 -21.24 3.19
N ALA A 85 5.81 -19.96 2.86
CA ALA A 85 6.21 -19.49 1.53
C ALA A 85 7.74 -19.51 1.36
N LYS A 86 8.23 -19.52 0.11
CA LYS A 86 9.68 -19.43 -0.18
C LYS A 86 10.23 -18.08 0.32
N ASN A 87 11.50 -18.04 0.74
CA ASN A 87 12.11 -16.85 1.36
C ASN A 87 11.90 -15.54 0.57
N ALA A 88 12.04 -15.56 -0.77
CA ALA A 88 11.83 -14.38 -1.61
C ALA A 88 10.36 -13.89 -1.63
N ASP A 89 9.41 -14.83 -1.54
CA ASP A 89 7.99 -14.51 -1.45
C ASP A 89 7.64 -13.94 -0.08
N VAL A 90 8.31 -14.41 0.99
CA VAL A 90 8.12 -13.88 2.36
C VAL A 90 8.59 -12.43 2.47
N VAL A 91 9.75 -12.08 1.90
CA VAL A 91 10.25 -10.69 1.94
C VAL A 91 9.30 -9.77 1.18
N THR A 92 8.89 -10.16 -0.03
CA THR A 92 7.95 -9.38 -0.85
C THR A 92 6.64 -9.15 -0.11
N TYR A 93 6.09 -10.21 0.50
CA TYR A 93 4.85 -10.13 1.26
C TYR A 93 4.97 -9.20 2.48
N ARG A 94 6.06 -9.30 3.24
CA ARG A 94 6.30 -8.38 4.37
C ARG A 94 6.41 -6.93 3.92
N MET A 95 7.08 -6.68 2.80
CA MET A 95 7.18 -5.33 2.25
C MET A 95 5.82 -4.79 1.81
N SER A 96 4.99 -5.61 1.15
CA SER A 96 3.64 -5.21 0.74
C SER A 96 2.73 -4.94 1.95
N THR A 97 2.77 -5.79 2.98
CA THR A 97 2.03 -5.54 4.23
C THR A 97 2.48 -4.25 4.92
N GLY A 98 3.77 -3.94 4.90
CA GLY A 98 4.28 -2.65 5.38
C GLY A 98 3.71 -1.46 4.59
N PHE A 99 3.64 -1.56 3.26
CA PHE A 99 3.05 -0.55 2.39
C PHE A 99 1.56 -0.33 2.72
N GLU A 100 0.79 -1.42 2.81
CA GLU A 100 -0.63 -1.38 3.15
C GLU A 100 -0.84 -0.74 4.53
N ALA A 101 0.00 -1.06 5.51
CA ALA A 101 -0.11 -0.48 6.85
C ALA A 101 0.02 1.06 6.85
N VAL A 102 0.87 1.63 5.99
CA VAL A 102 0.99 3.10 5.84
C VAL A 102 -0.31 3.69 5.30
N MET A 103 -0.89 3.07 4.27
CA MET A 103 -2.15 3.52 3.67
C MET A 103 -3.30 3.48 4.69
N GLY A 104 -3.41 2.38 5.43
CA GLY A 104 -4.42 2.22 6.48
C GLY A 104 -4.26 3.23 7.62
N TYR A 105 -3.02 3.51 8.03
CA TYR A 105 -2.75 4.53 9.04
C TYR A 105 -3.19 5.92 8.59
N LEU A 106 -2.81 6.35 7.39
CA LEU A 106 -3.19 7.66 6.87
C LEU A 106 -4.71 7.78 6.71
N HIS A 107 -5.38 6.71 6.26
CA HIS A 107 -6.84 6.68 6.16
C HIS A 107 -7.53 6.79 7.52
N LEU A 108 -7.15 5.96 8.50
CA LEU A 108 -7.79 5.92 9.81
C LEU A 108 -7.49 7.14 10.69
N THR A 109 -6.41 7.87 10.40
CA THR A 109 -6.10 9.17 11.03
C THR A 109 -6.73 10.35 10.29
N GLU A 110 -7.56 10.08 9.28
CA GLU A 110 -8.21 11.09 8.42
C GLU A 110 -7.23 12.05 7.71
N ASN A 111 -5.96 11.64 7.57
CA ASN A 111 -4.95 12.40 6.85
C ASN A 111 -5.05 12.16 5.33
N LEU A 112 -6.21 12.52 4.78
CA LEU A 112 -6.58 12.21 3.40
C LEU A 112 -5.72 12.94 2.37
N GLU A 113 -5.31 14.18 2.63
CA GLU A 113 -4.42 14.94 1.74
C GLU A 113 -3.07 14.24 1.55
N ARG A 114 -2.49 13.77 2.67
CA ARG A 114 -1.24 13.01 2.62
C ARG A 114 -1.42 11.65 1.95
N LEU A 115 -2.52 10.95 2.25
CA LEU A 115 -2.88 9.69 1.59
C LEU A 115 -2.96 9.87 0.06
N GLU A 116 -3.68 10.87 -0.42
CA GLU A 116 -3.84 11.16 -1.84
C GLU A 116 -2.51 11.57 -2.49
N THR A 117 -1.64 12.28 -1.77
CA THR A 117 -0.28 12.59 -2.23
C THR A 117 0.54 11.32 -2.49
N ILE A 118 0.54 10.39 -1.53
CA ILE A 118 1.25 9.11 -1.66
C ILE A 118 0.65 8.25 -2.78
N ILE A 119 -0.68 8.22 -2.92
CA ILE A 119 -1.36 7.48 -3.99
C ILE A 119 -1.04 8.06 -5.37
N SER A 120 -1.05 9.38 -5.51
CA SER A 120 -0.67 10.06 -6.76
C SER A 120 0.78 9.76 -7.13
N TRP A 121 1.69 9.77 -6.15
CA TRP A 121 3.08 9.35 -6.36
C TRP A 121 3.17 7.90 -6.85
N CYS A 122 2.42 6.96 -6.24
CA CYS A 122 2.37 5.57 -6.68
C CYS A 122 1.92 5.44 -8.13
N ILE A 123 0.85 6.14 -8.51
CA ILE A 123 0.33 6.14 -9.87
C ILE A 123 1.39 6.64 -10.85
N GLN A 124 2.04 7.76 -10.55
CA GLN A 124 3.10 8.33 -11.40
C GLN A 124 4.27 7.36 -11.60
N LYS A 125 4.70 6.64 -10.55
CA LYS A 125 5.80 5.68 -10.65
C LYS A 125 5.43 4.38 -11.38
N VAL A 126 4.16 4.02 -11.43
CA VAL A 126 3.70 2.85 -12.20
C VAL A 126 3.46 3.21 -13.66
N GLU A 127 3.04 4.43 -13.96
CA GLU A 127 2.73 4.90 -15.32
C GLU A 127 3.90 5.55 -16.06
N GLY A 128 4.89 6.07 -15.33
CA GLY A 128 6.15 6.63 -15.88
C GLY A 128 7.19 5.54 -16.14
#